data_AF-A0A850BBS0-F1
#
_entry.id   AF-A0A850BBS0-F1
#
_cell.length_a   1.000
_cell.length_b   1.000
_cell.length_c   1.000
_cell.angle_alpha   90.00
_cell.angle_beta   90.00
_cell.angle_gamma   90.00
#
_symmetry.space_group_name_H-M   'P 1'
#
loop_
_entity.id
_entity.type
_entity.pdbx_description
1 polymer ?
#
loop_
_entity_poly.entity_id
_entity_poly.type
_entity_poly.pdbx_seq_one_letter_code
_entity_poly.pdbx_strand_id
1 'polypeptide(L)'
;MSRCEDAVWASLYDPLALAAPCRDRCLMASSYDRRGGNHDWSNYLRVEGNEAVLMDADGPGVIVRIWTADPQHGLLRIYLDDAREPTIVAPFDRLFEQLPLSFGIGGESPENYARSAAEGLAMGRTSYCPIPFRQRCRITIEPEDDYLYYQVNWRRLPPDSRVETFVPKAAPSPHAAAAAELWSRWDQGADLDAFRTEEQTLEL
;
A
#
# COMPACT_ATOMS: atom_id res chain seq x y z
N MET A 1 10.30 11.20 -31.06
CA MET A 1 10.93 10.81 -29.78
C MET A 1 11.74 11.97 -29.20
N SER A 2 11.14 13.06 -28.71
CA SER A 2 11.87 14.13 -27.95
C SER A 2 10.94 15.29 -27.54
N ARG A 3 9.83 15.03 -26.83
CA ARG A 3 9.07 16.12 -26.18
C ARG A 3 8.46 15.72 -24.84
N CYS A 4 8.08 14.45 -24.67
CA CYS A 4 7.52 13.95 -23.40
C CYS A 4 8.61 13.64 -22.35
N GLU A 5 9.72 13.00 -22.76
CA GLU A 5 10.86 12.72 -21.86
C GLU A 5 11.54 14.00 -21.34
N ASP A 6 11.71 15.01 -22.20
CA ASP A 6 12.34 16.28 -21.82
C ASP A 6 11.55 17.05 -20.76
N ALA A 7 10.22 16.91 -20.72
CA ALA A 7 9.36 17.60 -19.76
C ALA A 7 9.45 16.98 -18.35
N VAL A 8 9.56 15.66 -18.25
CA VAL A 8 9.73 14.96 -16.97
C VAL A 8 11.10 15.28 -16.38
N TRP A 9 12.17 15.19 -17.18
CA TRP A 9 13.52 15.54 -16.73
C TRP A 9 13.63 17.03 -16.36
N ALA A 10 13.06 17.93 -17.17
CA ALA A 10 13.06 19.36 -16.85
C ALA A 10 12.32 19.67 -15.54
N SER A 11 11.22 18.94 -15.24
CA SER A 11 10.46 19.14 -14.00
C SER A 11 11.23 18.70 -12.74
N LEU A 12 12.11 17.69 -12.85
CA LEU A 12 12.96 17.22 -11.76
C LEU A 12 14.07 18.22 -11.39
N TYR A 13 14.48 19.06 -12.35
CA TYR A 13 15.46 20.13 -12.16
C TYR A 13 14.83 21.52 -12.10
N ASP A 14 13.50 21.64 -12.12
CA ASP A 14 12.82 22.92 -11.98
C ASP A 14 12.76 23.31 -10.50
N PRO A 15 13.58 24.26 -10.02
CA PRO A 15 13.51 24.73 -8.64
C PRO A 15 12.17 25.39 -8.31
N LEU A 16 11.36 25.79 -9.31
CA LEU A 16 9.99 26.27 -9.09
C LEU A 16 9.02 25.12 -8.78
N ALA A 17 9.32 23.89 -9.17
CA ALA A 17 8.58 22.71 -8.72
C ALA A 17 8.76 22.46 -7.21
N LEU A 18 9.91 22.84 -6.62
CA LEU A 18 10.10 22.89 -5.17
C LEU A 18 9.25 23.99 -4.51
N ALA A 19 8.96 25.06 -5.26
CA ALA A 19 8.13 26.17 -4.81
C ALA A 19 6.62 25.91 -4.99
N ALA A 20 6.23 24.86 -5.74
CA ALA A 20 4.86 24.38 -5.74
C ALA A 20 4.63 23.62 -4.43
N PRO A 21 3.89 24.19 -3.46
CA PRO A 21 3.72 23.52 -2.18
C PRO A 21 3.01 22.20 -2.43
N CYS A 22 3.68 21.10 -2.09
CA CYS A 22 3.06 19.82 -1.87
C CYS A 22 2.06 20.04 -0.71
N ARG A 23 0.80 20.31 -1.05
CA ARG A 23 -0.22 20.73 -0.06
C ARG A 23 -0.80 19.56 0.73
N ASP A 24 -0.46 18.34 0.34
CA ASP A 24 -0.81 17.13 1.05
C ASP A 24 0.27 16.75 2.05
N ARG A 25 -0.12 15.96 3.06
CA ARG A 25 0.79 15.47 4.10
C ARG A 25 0.91 13.96 4.04
N CYS A 26 2.14 13.46 4.10
CA CYS A 26 2.40 12.04 4.29
C CYS A 26 2.23 11.71 5.77
N LEU A 27 1.40 10.71 6.06
CA LEU A 27 1.09 10.26 7.41
C LEU A 27 1.19 8.75 7.46
N MET A 28 1.48 8.22 8.65
CA MET A 28 1.60 6.79 8.90
C MET A 28 0.97 6.44 10.24
N ALA A 29 0.26 5.32 10.25
CA ALA A 29 -0.12 4.60 11.45
C ALA A 29 0.62 3.26 11.42
N SER A 30 1.27 2.91 12.51
CA SER A 30 2.02 1.66 12.60
C SER A 30 1.94 1.07 14.01
N SER A 31 2.36 -0.18 14.12
CA SER A 31 2.45 -0.92 15.37
C SER A 31 3.62 -0.51 16.27
N TYR A 32 4.30 0.62 16.01
CA TYR A 32 5.48 1.03 16.77
C TYR A 32 5.20 1.23 18.27
N ASP A 33 6.21 0.99 19.09
CA ASP A 33 6.16 1.21 20.53
C ASP A 33 6.13 2.72 20.83
N ARG A 34 4.97 3.19 21.32
CA ARG A 34 4.75 4.61 21.66
C ARG A 34 5.56 5.07 22.88
N ARG A 35 6.20 4.15 23.60
CA ARG A 35 7.11 4.44 24.72
C ARG A 35 8.57 4.53 24.27
N GLY A 36 8.86 4.24 23.00
CA GLY A 36 10.22 4.24 22.44
C GLY A 36 11.03 2.98 22.75
N GLY A 37 10.38 1.90 23.18
CA GLY A 37 11.00 0.58 23.32
C GLY A 37 10.99 -0.20 22.01
N ASN A 38 11.03 -1.54 22.11
CA ASN A 38 11.06 -2.47 20.97
C ASN A 38 9.80 -3.35 20.90
N HIS A 39 8.74 -3.00 21.63
CA HIS A 39 7.46 -3.71 21.54
C HIS A 39 6.70 -3.19 20.32
N ASP A 40 7.24 -3.35 19.11
CA ASP A 40 6.73 -2.73 17.87
C ASP A 40 5.64 -3.55 17.15
N TRP A 41 4.87 -4.33 17.89
CA TRP A 41 3.75 -5.13 17.40
C TRP A 41 2.48 -4.83 18.19
N SER A 42 1.32 -5.05 17.58
CA SER A 42 -0.01 -4.97 18.21
C SER A 42 -0.34 -3.64 18.92
N ASN A 43 0.40 -2.55 18.65
CA ASN A 43 0.07 -1.22 19.14
C ASN A 43 -0.96 -0.52 18.27
N TYR A 44 -2.24 -0.73 18.58
CA TYR A 44 -3.36 -0.13 17.86
C TYR A 44 -3.57 1.34 18.22
N LEU A 45 -4.31 2.09 17.40
CA LEU A 45 -4.76 3.44 17.73
C LEU A 45 -5.70 3.41 18.94
N ARG A 46 -6.61 2.42 18.98
CA ARG A 46 -7.54 2.11 20.07
C ARG A 46 -8.19 0.75 19.82
N VAL A 47 -8.94 0.25 20.80
CA VAL A 47 -9.74 -0.98 20.69
C VAL A 47 -11.21 -0.64 20.96
N GLU A 48 -12.10 -1.08 20.09
CA GLU A 48 -13.56 -0.87 20.11
C GLU A 48 -14.27 -2.23 20.15
N GLY A 49 -14.55 -2.76 21.34
CA GLY A 49 -15.09 -4.11 21.50
C GLY A 49 -14.06 -5.16 21.06
N ASN A 50 -14.36 -5.93 20.02
CA ASN A 50 -13.46 -6.94 19.46
C ASN A 50 -12.58 -6.40 18.32
N GLU A 51 -12.82 -5.16 17.87
CA GLU A 51 -12.06 -4.56 16.77
C GLU A 51 -10.95 -3.64 17.29
N ALA A 52 -9.72 -3.91 16.89
CA ALA A 52 -8.60 -3.00 17.01
C ALA A 52 -8.55 -2.03 15.82
N VAL A 53 -8.48 -0.72 16.10
CA VAL A 53 -8.37 0.30 15.05
C VAL A 53 -6.90 0.51 14.69
N LEU A 54 -6.54 0.17 13.45
CA LEU A 54 -5.18 0.34 12.93
C LEU A 54 -4.91 1.76 12.46
N MET A 55 -5.90 2.36 11.79
CA MET A 55 -5.85 3.71 11.24
C MET A 55 -7.25 4.34 11.28
N ASP A 56 -7.32 5.65 11.55
CA ASP A 56 -8.53 6.46 11.48
C ASP A 56 -8.15 7.85 10.95
N ALA A 57 -8.32 8.06 9.65
CA ALA A 57 -7.86 9.25 8.94
C ALA A 57 -9.05 10.12 8.51
N ASP A 58 -9.02 11.40 8.89
CA ASP A 58 -10.02 12.41 8.55
C ASP A 58 -9.65 13.22 7.30
N GLY A 59 -10.68 13.65 6.56
CA GLY A 59 -10.57 14.46 5.35
C GLY A 59 -10.30 13.64 4.08
N PRO A 60 -10.18 14.31 2.93
CA PRO A 60 -9.85 13.64 1.67
C PRO A 60 -8.43 13.10 1.73
N GLY A 61 -8.23 11.89 1.22
CA GLY A 61 -6.94 11.24 1.27
C GLY A 61 -6.84 10.01 0.38
N VAL A 62 -5.63 9.46 0.32
CA VAL A 62 -5.33 8.23 -0.44
C VAL A 62 -4.38 7.39 0.39
N ILE A 63 -4.78 6.16 0.75
CA ILE A 63 -3.82 5.17 1.26
C ILE A 63 -2.87 4.85 0.11
N VAL A 64 -1.57 4.94 0.37
CA VAL A 64 -0.52 4.71 -0.64
C VAL A 64 0.32 3.48 -0.35
N ARG A 65 0.27 2.97 0.89
CA ARG A 65 0.94 1.71 1.24
C ARG A 65 0.31 1.06 2.46
N ILE A 66 0.10 -0.25 2.38
CA ILE A 66 -0.16 -1.12 3.52
C ILE A 66 0.98 -2.13 3.59
N TRP A 67 1.54 -2.36 4.77
CA TRP A 67 2.61 -3.33 4.97
C TRP A 67 2.45 -4.10 6.26
N THR A 68 2.91 -5.35 6.25
CA THR A 68 3.10 -6.20 7.42
C THR A 68 4.36 -7.06 7.24
N ALA A 69 5.07 -7.33 8.32
CA ALA A 69 6.17 -8.31 8.32
C ALA A 69 5.65 -9.75 8.19
N ASP A 70 4.48 -10.00 8.74
CA ASP A 70 3.80 -11.30 8.72
C ASP A 70 2.29 -11.05 8.84
N PRO A 71 1.49 -11.29 7.80
CA PRO A 71 0.05 -11.08 7.90
C PRO A 71 -0.56 -12.13 8.83
N GLN A 72 -0.67 -11.76 10.11
CA GLN A 72 -1.35 -12.55 11.14
C GLN A 72 -2.79 -12.88 10.75
N HIS A 73 -3.33 -13.92 11.36
CA HIS A 73 -4.73 -14.25 11.31
C HIS A 73 -5.57 -13.15 11.96
N GLY A 74 -6.73 -12.91 11.34
CA GLY A 74 -7.64 -11.87 11.76
C GLY A 74 -8.40 -11.26 10.60
N LEU A 75 -9.58 -10.74 10.90
CA LEU A 75 -10.47 -10.17 9.90
C LEU A 75 -10.25 -8.66 9.81
N LEU A 76 -9.65 -8.21 8.71
CA LEU A 76 -9.41 -6.79 8.44
C LEU A 76 -10.59 -6.18 7.69
N ARG A 77 -10.96 -4.97 8.09
CA ARG A 77 -12.02 -4.17 7.47
C ARG A 77 -11.53 -2.78 7.12
N ILE A 78 -11.89 -2.31 5.92
CA ILE A 78 -11.64 -0.94 5.46
C ILE A 78 -12.99 -0.26 5.24
N TYR A 79 -13.27 0.76 6.04
CA TYR A 79 -14.44 1.62 5.93
C TYR A 79 -14.03 2.91 5.24
N LEU A 80 -14.75 3.28 4.18
CA LEU A 80 -14.54 4.52 3.46
C LEU A 80 -15.76 5.41 3.61
N ASP A 81 -15.50 6.71 3.77
CA ASP A 81 -16.50 7.77 3.73
C ASP A 81 -17.70 7.56 4.66
N ASP A 82 -17.40 7.19 5.92
CA ASP A 82 -18.34 6.88 6.99
C ASP A 82 -19.43 5.86 6.60
N ALA A 83 -19.16 5.02 5.59
CA ALA A 83 -20.05 3.92 5.25
C ALA A 83 -20.25 2.99 6.44
N ARG A 84 -21.51 2.61 6.68
CA ARG A 84 -21.87 1.67 7.74
C ARG A 84 -21.25 0.29 7.50
N GLU A 85 -21.28 -0.16 6.25
CA GLU A 85 -20.68 -1.41 5.83
C GLU A 85 -19.25 -1.16 5.31
N PRO A 86 -18.29 -2.03 5.64
CA PRO A 86 -16.93 -1.93 5.14
C PRO A 86 -16.88 -2.12 3.62
N THR A 87 -16.07 -1.30 2.94
CA THR A 87 -15.83 -1.40 1.50
C THR A 87 -14.97 -2.63 1.15
N ILE A 88 -14.03 -2.99 2.03
CA ILE A 88 -13.21 -4.20 1.92
C ILE A 88 -13.31 -4.97 3.22
N VAL A 89 -13.52 -6.29 3.10
CA VAL A 89 -13.46 -7.26 4.20
C VAL A 89 -12.65 -8.45 3.73
N ALA A 90 -11.58 -8.76 4.46
CA ALA A 90 -10.71 -9.88 4.12
C ALA A 90 -10.00 -10.41 5.38
N PRO A 91 -9.76 -11.72 5.48
CA PRO A 91 -8.64 -12.21 6.27
C PRO A 91 -7.38 -11.43 5.91
N PHE A 92 -6.59 -10.99 6.89
CA PHE A 92 -5.49 -10.05 6.62
C PHE A 92 -4.42 -10.64 5.69
N ASP A 93 -4.15 -11.94 5.81
CA ASP A 93 -3.31 -12.73 4.89
C ASP A 93 -3.82 -12.74 3.44
N ARG A 94 -5.13 -12.62 3.25
CA ARG A 94 -5.79 -12.58 1.94
C ARG A 94 -6.05 -11.18 1.40
N LEU A 95 -5.86 -10.13 2.19
CA LEU A 95 -6.03 -8.74 1.74
C LEU A 95 -5.19 -8.45 0.48
N PHE A 96 -3.94 -8.91 0.50
CA PHE A 96 -2.96 -8.69 -0.58
C PHE A 96 -3.30 -9.46 -1.86
N GLU A 97 -4.20 -10.43 -1.81
CA GLU A 97 -4.71 -11.12 -3.01
C GLU A 97 -5.88 -10.36 -3.64
N GLN A 98 -6.54 -9.48 -2.88
CA GLN A 98 -7.70 -8.70 -3.33
C GLN A 98 -7.31 -7.32 -3.86
N LEU A 99 -6.15 -6.80 -3.45
CA LEU A 99 -5.66 -5.50 -3.86
C LEU A 99 -4.64 -5.63 -5.00
N PRO A 100 -4.82 -4.94 -6.15
CA PRO A 100 -3.77 -4.87 -7.16
C PRO A 100 -2.52 -4.19 -6.59
N LEU A 101 -1.37 -4.33 -7.26
CA LEU A 101 -0.10 -3.77 -6.78
C LEU A 101 0.30 -4.28 -5.38
N SER A 102 0.04 -5.55 -5.10
CA SER A 102 0.40 -6.21 -3.85
C SER A 102 1.44 -7.30 -4.09
N PHE A 103 2.45 -7.35 -3.22
CA PHE A 103 3.68 -8.12 -3.42
C PHE A 103 4.21 -8.68 -2.10
N GLY A 104 4.97 -9.77 -2.17
CA GLY A 104 5.79 -10.27 -1.06
C GLY A 104 7.17 -9.60 -1.01
N ILE A 105 7.93 -9.83 0.05
CA ILE A 105 9.37 -9.56 0.16
C ILE A 105 10.11 -10.91 0.13
N GLY A 106 9.71 -11.81 -0.78
CA GLY A 106 10.31 -13.14 -0.88
C GLY A 106 11.53 -13.19 -1.80
N GLY A 107 11.71 -12.21 -2.68
CA GLY A 107 12.64 -12.32 -3.82
C GLY A 107 13.86 -11.42 -3.82
N GLU A 108 14.81 -11.60 -2.90
CA GLU A 108 16.18 -11.12 -3.17
C GLU A 108 16.89 -12.02 -4.21
N SER A 109 16.41 -13.28 -4.35
CA SER A 109 16.80 -14.22 -5.40
C SER A 109 15.74 -15.32 -5.57
N PRO A 110 15.68 -16.01 -6.71
CA PRO A 110 14.77 -17.16 -6.91
C PRO A 110 14.96 -18.25 -5.86
N GLU A 111 16.19 -18.47 -5.38
CA GLU A 111 16.52 -19.46 -4.35
C GLU A 111 15.98 -19.05 -2.97
N ASN A 112 16.10 -17.77 -2.62
CA ASN A 112 15.56 -17.24 -1.36
C ASN A 112 14.03 -17.31 -1.33
N TYR A 113 13.37 -17.01 -2.46
CA TYR A 113 11.92 -17.15 -2.58
C TYR A 113 11.50 -18.61 -2.44
N ALA A 114 12.13 -19.52 -3.19
CA ALA A 114 11.83 -20.96 -3.14
C ALA A 114 12.04 -21.54 -1.74
N ARG A 115 13.13 -21.15 -1.05
CA ARG A 115 13.39 -21.56 0.34
C ARG A 115 12.29 -21.06 1.27
N SER A 116 11.98 -19.77 1.23
CA SER A 116 10.99 -19.17 2.13
C SER A 116 9.60 -19.77 1.93
N ALA A 117 9.21 -20.03 0.68
CA ALA A 117 7.98 -20.72 0.35
C ALA A 117 7.97 -22.19 0.85
N ALA A 118 9.07 -22.93 0.67
CA ALA A 118 9.19 -24.32 1.11
C ALA A 118 9.19 -24.46 2.64
N GLU A 119 9.81 -23.51 3.34
CA GLU A 119 9.94 -23.49 4.81
C GLU A 119 8.76 -22.79 5.51
N GLY A 120 7.83 -22.19 4.75
CA GLY A 120 6.69 -21.45 5.30
C GLY A 120 7.11 -20.22 6.10
N LEU A 121 8.23 -19.59 5.76
CA LEU A 121 8.72 -18.41 6.45
C LEU A 121 7.81 -17.21 6.17
N ALA A 122 7.63 -16.34 7.18
CA ALA A 122 6.95 -15.08 7.00
C ALA A 122 7.65 -14.25 5.92
N MET A 123 6.94 -13.97 4.83
CA MET A 123 7.40 -13.09 3.77
C MET A 123 6.56 -11.82 3.87
N GLY A 124 7.19 -10.73 4.32
CA GLY A 124 6.52 -9.46 4.49
C GLY A 124 5.64 -9.12 3.28
N ARG A 125 4.43 -8.65 3.53
CA ARG A 125 3.48 -8.30 2.47
C ARG A 125 3.37 -6.80 2.36
N THR A 126 3.41 -6.29 1.14
CA THR A 126 3.20 -4.87 0.84
C THR A 126 2.12 -4.72 -0.21
N SER A 127 1.18 -3.79 -0.02
CA SER A 127 0.30 -3.31 -1.08
C SER A 127 0.58 -1.84 -1.33
N TYR A 128 0.75 -1.48 -2.60
CA TYR A 128 0.80 -0.11 -3.10
C TYR A 128 -0.50 0.28 -3.82
N CYS A 129 -1.57 -0.51 -3.64
CA CYS A 129 -2.88 -0.17 -4.18
C CYS A 129 -3.32 1.20 -3.65
N PRO A 130 -3.57 2.20 -4.51
CA PRO A 130 -4.12 3.46 -4.06
C PRO A 130 -5.58 3.24 -3.62
N ILE A 131 -5.88 3.52 -2.35
CA ILE A 131 -7.25 3.49 -1.81
C ILE A 131 -7.67 4.93 -1.48
N PRO A 132 -8.23 5.66 -2.44
CA PRO A 132 -8.73 7.01 -2.22
C PRO A 132 -10.03 7.04 -1.41
N PHE A 133 -10.20 8.09 -0.61
CA PHE A 133 -11.38 8.40 0.21
C PHE A 133 -11.63 9.90 0.28
N ARG A 134 -12.88 10.30 0.43
CA ARG A 134 -13.34 11.70 0.35
C ARG A 134 -13.39 12.41 1.68
N GLN A 135 -13.83 11.72 2.73
CA GLN A 135 -14.09 12.34 4.04
C GLN A 135 -13.44 11.58 5.18
N ARG A 136 -13.33 10.25 5.10
CA ARG A 136 -12.72 9.44 6.16
C ARG A 136 -12.31 8.06 5.67
N CYS A 137 -11.21 7.54 6.19
CA CYS A 137 -10.91 6.11 6.10
C CYS A 137 -10.60 5.55 7.48
N ARG A 138 -11.29 4.46 7.84
CA ARG A 138 -11.03 3.70 9.06
C ARG A 138 -10.64 2.28 8.68
N ILE A 139 -9.52 1.81 9.23
CA ILE A 139 -9.07 0.42 9.07
C ILE A 139 -9.11 -0.23 10.44
N THR A 140 -9.81 -1.35 10.53
CA THR A 140 -9.90 -2.15 11.76
C THR A 140 -9.48 -3.58 11.49
N ILE A 141 -9.09 -4.28 12.55
CA ILE A 141 -8.86 -5.73 12.54
C ILE A 141 -9.49 -6.35 13.78
N GLU A 142 -10.10 -7.51 13.64
CA GLU A 142 -10.31 -8.44 14.76
C GLU A 142 -9.09 -9.36 14.82
N PRO A 143 -8.11 -9.12 15.70
CA PRO A 143 -6.88 -9.91 15.72
C PRO A 143 -7.15 -11.29 16.32
N GLU A 144 -6.57 -12.33 15.72
CA GLU A 144 -6.54 -13.68 16.28
C GLU A 144 -5.18 -14.03 16.90
N ASP A 145 -4.12 -13.33 16.49
CA ASP A 145 -2.77 -13.51 17.02
C ASP A 145 -2.30 -12.33 17.89
N ASP A 146 -1.31 -12.61 18.74
CA ASP A 146 -0.78 -11.63 19.71
C ASP A 146 0.26 -10.67 19.10
N TYR A 147 0.81 -10.95 17.91
CA TYR A 147 1.95 -10.23 17.33
C TYR A 147 1.71 -9.65 15.92
N LEU A 148 0.95 -8.56 15.82
CA LEU A 148 0.69 -7.89 14.54
C LEU A 148 1.67 -6.74 14.28
N TYR A 149 2.59 -6.93 13.33
CA TYR A 149 3.36 -5.82 12.76
C TYR A 149 2.58 -5.17 11.62
N TYR A 150 2.38 -3.86 11.64
CA TYR A 150 1.69 -3.19 10.54
C TYR A 150 2.18 -1.78 10.29
N GLN A 151 2.04 -1.33 9.05
CA GLN A 151 2.14 0.06 8.64
C GLN A 151 1.03 0.37 7.64
N VAL A 152 0.35 1.50 7.84
CA VAL A 152 -0.59 2.09 6.88
C VAL A 152 -0.15 3.52 6.61
N ASN A 153 0.28 3.77 5.39
CA ASN A 153 0.71 5.08 4.92
C ASN A 153 -0.38 5.72 4.06
N TRP A 154 -0.67 6.99 4.28
CA TRP A 154 -1.59 7.74 3.45
C TRP A 154 -1.13 9.17 3.19
N ARG A 155 -1.65 9.72 2.10
CA ARG A 155 -1.57 11.15 1.79
C ARG A 155 -2.87 11.78 2.25
N ARG A 156 -2.79 12.72 3.19
CA ARG A 156 -3.91 13.61 3.52
C ARG A 156 -3.88 14.78 2.55
N LEU A 157 -4.92 14.89 1.73
CA LEU A 157 -5.03 15.91 0.71
C LEU A 157 -5.64 17.20 1.28
N PRO A 158 -5.49 18.35 0.59
CA PRO A 158 -6.19 19.58 0.94
C PRO A 158 -7.70 19.38 1.05
N PRO A 159 -8.41 20.06 1.99
CA PRO A 159 -9.85 19.89 2.18
C PRO A 159 -10.72 20.16 0.94
N ASP A 160 -10.24 20.96 -0.01
CA ASP A 160 -10.88 21.30 -1.28
C ASP A 160 -10.60 20.30 -2.41
N SER A 161 -9.85 19.23 -2.12
CA SER A 161 -9.50 18.20 -3.11
C SER A 161 -10.73 17.42 -3.55
N ARG A 162 -10.86 17.25 -4.87
CA ARG A 162 -11.87 16.38 -5.47
C ARG A 162 -11.26 15.00 -5.70
N VAL A 163 -11.69 14.05 -4.89
CA VAL A 163 -11.22 12.67 -4.91
C VAL A 163 -12.45 11.77 -5.09
N GLU A 164 -12.30 10.68 -5.82
CA GLU A 164 -13.33 9.65 -5.91
C GLU A 164 -13.07 8.55 -4.88
N THR A 165 -14.13 8.05 -4.26
CA THR A 165 -14.03 6.94 -3.31
C THR A 165 -13.56 5.69 -4.05
N PHE A 166 -12.63 4.95 -3.46
CA PHE A 166 -12.15 3.68 -4.01
C PHE A 166 -13.30 2.71 -4.27
N VAL A 167 -13.23 2.02 -5.43
CA VAL A 167 -14.16 0.96 -5.81
C VAL A 167 -13.38 -0.35 -5.95
N PRO A 168 -13.67 -1.37 -5.12
CA PRO A 168 -13.04 -2.68 -5.26
C PRO A 168 -13.26 -3.29 -6.65
N LYS A 169 -12.25 -4.01 -7.16
CA LYS A 169 -12.32 -4.73 -8.46
C LYS A 169 -12.51 -3.85 -9.69
N ALA A 170 -12.31 -2.53 -9.60
CA ALA A 170 -12.08 -1.74 -10.79
C ALA A 170 -10.86 -2.31 -11.55
N ALA A 171 -10.97 -2.43 -12.88
CA ALA A 171 -9.84 -2.88 -13.68
C ALA A 171 -8.67 -1.93 -13.45
N PRO A 172 -7.45 -2.44 -13.14
CA PRO A 172 -6.29 -1.57 -13.01
C PRO A 172 -6.06 -0.85 -14.33
N SER A 173 -5.57 0.40 -14.27
CA SER A 173 -5.11 1.07 -15.49
C SER A 173 -4.02 0.24 -16.16
N PRO A 174 -3.80 0.38 -17.49
CA PRO A 174 -2.71 -0.33 -18.16
C PRO A 174 -1.34 -0.13 -17.49
N HIS A 175 -1.08 1.09 -16.99
CA HIS A 175 0.13 1.39 -16.22
C HIS A 175 0.20 0.62 -14.89
N ALA A 176 -0.89 0.54 -14.14
CA ALA A 176 -0.94 -0.22 -12.89
C ALA A 176 -0.81 -1.73 -13.14
N ALA A 177 -1.38 -2.25 -14.23
CA ALA A 177 -1.21 -3.64 -14.62
C ALA A 177 0.25 -3.97 -15.00
N ALA A 178 0.88 -3.13 -15.84
CA ALA A 178 2.28 -3.28 -16.22
C ALA A 178 3.23 -3.20 -15.00
N ALA A 179 2.97 -2.25 -14.09
CA ALA A 179 3.72 -2.17 -12.84
C ALA A 179 3.54 -3.47 -12.03
N ALA A 180 2.31 -3.94 -11.81
CA ALA A 180 2.05 -5.17 -11.06
C ALA A 180 2.81 -6.37 -11.64
N GLU A 181 2.89 -6.49 -12.96
CA GLU A 181 3.65 -7.54 -13.63
C GLU A 181 5.16 -7.42 -13.39
N LEU A 182 5.75 -6.23 -13.58
CA LEU A 182 7.18 -5.99 -13.36
C LEU A 182 7.59 -6.31 -11.92
N TRP A 183 6.79 -5.86 -10.94
CA TRP A 183 7.05 -6.11 -9.52
C TRP A 183 6.87 -7.60 -9.15
N SER A 184 5.89 -8.29 -9.73
CA SER A 184 5.72 -9.74 -9.52
C SER A 184 6.91 -10.55 -10.04
N ARG A 185 7.47 -10.16 -11.20
CA ARG A 185 8.68 -10.78 -11.75
C ARG A 185 9.92 -10.48 -10.91
N TRP A 186 10.05 -9.24 -10.41
CA TRP A 186 11.11 -8.88 -9.48
C TRP A 186 11.08 -9.70 -8.18
N ASP A 187 9.90 -9.89 -7.59
CA ASP A 187 9.71 -10.73 -6.38
C ASP A 187 10.03 -12.22 -6.64
N GLN A 188 10.04 -12.65 -7.90
CA GLN A 188 10.50 -13.99 -8.30
C GLN A 188 12.01 -14.02 -8.63
N GLY A 189 12.73 -12.91 -8.45
CA GLY A 189 14.16 -12.78 -8.73
C GLY A 189 14.50 -12.70 -10.22
N ALA A 190 13.56 -12.29 -11.08
CA ALA A 190 13.83 -12.11 -12.50
C ALA A 190 14.70 -10.86 -12.76
N ASP A 191 15.60 -10.95 -13.74
CA ASP A 191 16.34 -9.80 -14.25
C ASP A 191 15.39 -8.83 -14.98
N LEU A 192 15.26 -7.61 -14.45
CA LEU A 192 14.37 -6.59 -15.00
C LEU A 192 14.96 -5.87 -16.22
N ASP A 193 16.28 -5.91 -16.43
CA ASP A 193 16.92 -5.25 -17.58
C ASP A 193 16.56 -5.95 -18.90
N ALA A 194 16.28 -7.25 -18.87
CA ALA A 194 15.79 -8.02 -20.02
C ALA A 194 14.40 -7.56 -20.51
N PHE A 195 13.63 -6.84 -19.68
CA PHE A 195 12.28 -6.36 -20.02
C PHE A 195 12.26 -4.95 -20.61
N ARG A 196 13.36 -4.19 -20.46
CA ARG A 196 13.48 -2.88 -21.10
C ARG A 196 13.57 -2.96 -22.62
N THR A 197 13.81 -4.14 -23.18
CA THR A 197 14.17 -4.32 -24.59
C THR A 197 13.10 -4.90 -25.51
N GLU A 198 11.99 -5.46 -25.01
CA GLU A 198 11.06 -6.19 -25.91
C GLU A 198 9.69 -5.56 -26.17
N GLU A 199 9.05 -4.80 -25.28
CA GLU A 199 7.78 -4.15 -25.65
C GLU A 199 7.38 -3.17 -24.57
N GLN A 200 7.71 -1.89 -24.75
CA GLN A 200 7.01 -0.75 -24.13
C GLN A 200 7.54 0.56 -24.71
N THR A 201 7.38 0.71 -26.03
CA THR A 201 6.92 1.99 -26.58
C THR A 201 5.49 2.20 -26.05
N LEU A 202 5.34 2.42 -24.75
CA LEU A 202 4.16 3.10 -24.24
C LEU A 202 4.23 4.48 -24.86
N GLU A 203 3.32 4.78 -25.78
CA GLU A 203 3.05 6.17 -26.14
C GLU A 203 2.63 6.89 -24.86
N LEU A 204 3.64 7.47 -24.19
CA LEU A 204 3.57 8.49 -23.16
C LEU A 204 3.67 9.87 -23.82
#